data_AF-A0A9D1E9N6-F1
#
_entry.id   AF-A0A9D1E9N6-F1
#
_cell.length_a   1.000
_cell.length_b   1.000
_cell.length_c   1.000
_cell.angle_alpha   90.00
_cell.angle_beta   90.00
_cell.angle_gamma   90.00
#
_symmetry.space_group_name_H-M   'P 1'
#
loop_
_entity.id
_entity.type
_entity.pdbx_description
1 polymer ?
#
loop_
_entity_poly.entity_id
_entity_poly.type
_entity_poly.pdbx_seq_one_letter_code
_entity_poly.pdbx_strand_id
1 'polypeptide(L)'
;MREYRIRITGEYDVLVVSPRMLERLIARIRQSDSRELVIPAEEILLPGYTDYLARVLEANGEQDGEKSGQNVYDVLAGQIENLKVEEDPCFDRVEAEFPGKIPGAGPQFDVEAREQFFLFTKQKNTVFRYVFANEDGEEASVLLEYLSY
;
A
#
# COMPACT_ATOMS: atom_id res chain seq x y z
N MET A 1 -8.17 -6.82 -24.61
CA MET A 1 -7.72 -6.42 -23.27
C MET A 1 -7.29 -4.96 -23.29
N ARG A 2 -7.98 -4.09 -22.54
CA ARG A 2 -7.53 -2.70 -22.33
C ARG A 2 -6.60 -2.65 -21.13
N GLU A 3 -5.42 -2.07 -21.30
CA GLU A 3 -4.42 -1.89 -20.25
C GLU A 3 -4.25 -0.39 -19.98
N TYR A 4 -4.29 -0.03 -18.69
CA TYR A 4 -4.07 1.32 -18.18
C TYR A 4 -2.84 1.33 -17.27
N ARG A 5 -2.10 2.45 -17.24
CA ARG A 5 -0.94 2.63 -16.36
C ARG A 5 -1.16 3.80 -15.42
N ILE A 6 -1.01 3.57 -14.12
CA ILE A 6 -1.08 4.62 -13.10
C ILE A 6 0.26 4.68 -12.38
N ARG A 7 0.88 5.86 -12.43
CA ARG A 7 2.14 6.17 -11.77
C ARG A 7 1.87 7.08 -10.59
N ILE A 8 2.22 6.61 -9.40
CA ILE A 8 2.08 7.34 -8.17
C ILE A 8 3.44 7.92 -7.79
N THR A 9 3.49 9.24 -7.57
CA THR A 9 4.70 9.95 -7.11
C THR A 9 4.52 10.41 -5.67
N GLY A 10 5.55 10.43 -4.86
CA GLY A 10 5.47 10.98 -3.50
C GLY A 10 6.66 10.60 -2.64
N GLU A 11 6.73 11.19 -1.46
CA GLU A 11 7.80 10.97 -0.46
C GLU A 11 7.27 10.17 0.75
N TYR A 12 6.42 9.17 0.49
CA TYR A 12 5.92 8.28 1.55
C TYR A 12 6.77 7.01 1.63
N ASP A 13 7.14 6.62 2.86
CA ASP A 13 7.79 5.34 3.14
C ASP A 13 6.88 4.15 2.83
N VAL A 14 5.57 4.30 3.06
CA VAL A 14 4.53 3.29 2.78
C VAL A 14 3.28 3.99 2.26
N LEU A 15 2.74 3.50 1.14
CA LEU A 15 1.46 3.94 0.60
C LEU A 15 0.45 2.80 0.59
N VAL A 16 -0.61 2.91 1.40
CA VAL A 16 -1.71 1.95 1.42
C VAL A 16 -2.84 2.44 0.51
N VAL A 17 -3.01 1.79 -0.64
CA VAL A 17 -4.10 2.10 -1.58
C VAL A 17 -5.31 1.22 -1.28
N SER A 18 -6.37 1.81 -0.71
CA SER A 18 -7.63 1.08 -0.47
C SER A 18 -8.38 0.78 -1.77
N PRO A 19 -9.31 -0.20 -1.79
CA PRO A 19 -10.15 -0.47 -2.97
C PRO A 19 -10.90 0.76 -3.47
N ARG A 20 -11.42 1.61 -2.57
CA ARG A 20 -12.11 2.86 -2.93
C ARG A 20 -11.19 3.90 -3.56
N MET A 21 -9.92 3.96 -3.14
CA MET A 21 -8.93 4.83 -3.79
C MET A 21 -8.66 4.34 -5.20
N LEU A 22 -8.48 3.02 -5.35
CA LEU A 22 -8.25 2.39 -6.65
C LEU A 22 -9.43 2.62 -7.61
N GLU A 23 -10.67 2.48 -7.15
CA GLU A 23 -11.88 2.78 -7.94
C GLU A 23 -11.87 4.21 -8.49
N ARG A 24 -11.50 5.20 -7.66
CA ARG A 24 -11.41 6.60 -8.10
C ARG A 24 -10.30 6.81 -9.12
N LEU A 25 -9.15 6.18 -8.91
CA LEU A 25 -8.03 6.21 -9.84
C LEU A 25 -8.41 5.60 -11.20
N ILE A 26 -9.13 4.48 -11.19
CA ILE A 26 -9.68 3.81 -12.38
C ILE A 26 -10.69 4.73 -13.09
N ALA A 27 -11.59 5.38 -12.37
CA ALA A 27 -12.55 6.32 -12.95
C ALA A 27 -11.84 7.51 -13.61
N ARG A 28 -10.80 8.06 -12.95
CA ARG A 28 -10.03 9.20 -13.44
C ARG A 28 -9.25 8.87 -14.73
N ILE A 29 -8.60 7.71 -14.80
CA ILE A 29 -7.87 7.30 -16.01
C ILE A 29 -8.81 6.92 -17.18
N ARG A 30 -10.02 6.43 -16.89
CA ARG A 30 -11.05 6.17 -17.93
C ARG A 30 -11.58 7.45 -18.58
N GLN A 31 -11.59 8.56 -17.84
CA GLN A 31 -12.00 9.88 -18.32
C GLN A 31 -10.86 10.64 -19.02
N SER A 32 -9.64 10.10 -18.98
CA SER A 32 -8.47 10.68 -19.62
C SER A 32 -8.39 10.22 -21.08
N ASP A 33 -7.99 11.12 -21.98
CA ASP A 33 -7.63 10.78 -23.36
C ASP A 33 -6.36 9.91 -23.42
N SER A 34 -5.57 9.90 -22.34
CA SER A 34 -4.36 9.11 -22.16
C SER A 34 -4.63 7.82 -21.37
N ARG A 35 -4.01 6.71 -21.79
CA ARG A 35 -3.99 5.44 -21.03
C ARG A 35 -2.98 5.44 -19.89
N GLU A 36 -2.35 6.57 -19.62
CA GLU A 36 -1.39 6.78 -18.54
C GLU A 36 -1.82 7.97 -17.67
N LEU A 37 -1.83 7.75 -16.35
CA LEU A 37 -2.09 8.75 -15.33
C LEU A 37 -0.87 8.85 -14.40
N VAL A 38 -0.30 10.05 -14.29
CA VAL A 38 0.72 10.36 -13.27
C VAL A 38 0.03 11.21 -12.20
N ILE A 39 0.09 10.78 -10.95
CA ILE A 39 -0.63 11.43 -9.85
C ILE A 39 0.22 11.42 -8.56
N PRO A 40 0.31 12.55 -7.84
CA PRO A 40 0.97 12.57 -6.54
C PRO A 40 0.14 11.83 -5.48
N ALA A 41 0.80 11.13 -4.57
CA ALA A 41 0.16 10.36 -3.50
C ALA A 41 -0.73 11.26 -2.62
N GLU A 42 -0.35 12.52 -2.44
CA GLU A 42 -1.13 13.56 -1.74
C GLU A 42 -2.51 13.79 -2.36
N GLU A 43 -2.67 13.60 -3.68
CA GLU A 43 -3.96 13.70 -4.36
C GLU A 43 -4.81 12.42 -4.23
N ILE A 44 -4.18 11.30 -3.88
CA ILE A 44 -4.85 10.01 -3.67
C ILE A 44 -5.39 9.90 -2.25
N LEU A 45 -4.59 10.38 -1.28
CA LEU A 45 -4.95 10.41 0.12
C LEU A 45 -6.12 11.37 0.32
N LEU A 46 -7.28 10.82 0.68
CA LEU A 46 -8.46 11.65 0.93
C LEU A 46 -8.20 12.58 2.12
N PRO A 47 -8.72 13.81 2.12
CA PRO A 47 -8.69 14.66 3.31
C PRO A 47 -9.30 13.89 4.50
N GLY A 48 -8.52 13.76 5.58
CA GLY A 48 -8.91 12.96 6.76
C GLY A 48 -8.75 11.45 6.60
N TYR A 49 -8.13 10.94 5.53
CA TYR A 49 -7.81 9.52 5.40
C TYR A 49 -6.76 9.08 6.42
N THR A 50 -5.79 9.94 6.72
CA THR A 50 -4.84 9.73 7.82
C THR A 50 -5.56 9.62 9.16
N ASP A 51 -6.53 10.50 9.42
CA ASP A 51 -7.33 10.47 10.64
C ASP A 51 -8.27 9.26 10.69
N TYR A 52 -8.83 8.86 9.54
CA TYR A 52 -9.61 7.64 9.41
C TYR A 52 -8.76 6.40 9.66
N LEU A 53 -7.56 6.35 9.07
CA LEU A 53 -6.61 5.26 9.29
C LEU A 53 -6.26 5.21 10.77
N ALA A 54 -5.84 6.34 11.38
CA ALA A 54 -5.57 6.44 12.80
C ALA A 54 -6.73 5.91 13.65
N ARG A 55 -7.99 6.30 13.38
CA ARG A 55 -9.17 5.82 14.09
C ARG A 55 -9.47 4.32 13.87
N VAL A 56 -9.24 3.81 12.66
CA VAL A 56 -9.41 2.38 12.37
C VAL A 56 -8.33 1.57 13.08
N LEU A 57 -7.10 2.06 13.10
CA LEU A 57 -5.99 1.45 13.82
C LEU A 57 -6.24 1.52 15.34
N GLU A 58 -6.72 2.66 15.88
CA GLU A 58 -7.14 2.82 17.28
C GLU A 58 -8.33 1.93 17.68
N ALA A 59 -9.28 1.71 16.77
CA ALA A 59 -10.42 0.83 17.02
C ALA A 59 -10.04 -0.65 17.00
N ASN A 60 -8.97 -0.99 16.28
CA ASN A 60 -8.48 -2.37 16.12
C ASN A 60 -7.28 -2.70 17.04
N GLY A 61 -6.57 -1.68 17.54
CA GLY A 61 -5.47 -1.80 18.50
C GLY A 61 -5.97 -1.66 19.92
N GLU A 62 -5.59 -2.56 20.81
CA GLU A 62 -5.92 -2.44 22.23
C GLU A 62 -5.38 -1.10 22.77
N GLN A 63 -6.26 -0.40 23.49
CA GLN A 63 -6.06 0.95 24.02
C GLN A 63 -4.79 1.02 24.88
N ASP A 64 -3.77 1.75 24.43
CA ASP A 64 -2.77 2.30 25.37
C ASP A 64 -2.38 3.73 24.97
N GLY A 65 -2.80 4.68 25.82
CA GLY A 65 -3.08 6.08 25.50
C GLY A 65 -1.90 7.04 25.41
N GLU A 66 -0.66 6.60 25.16
CA GLU A 66 0.52 7.50 25.14
C GLU A 66 1.38 7.43 23.85
N LYS A 67 1.02 6.60 22.87
CA LYS A 67 1.93 6.24 21.75
C LYS A 67 1.28 6.28 20.37
N SER A 68 0.52 7.31 20.02
CA SER A 68 -0.26 7.29 18.76
C SER A 68 0.60 7.01 17.51
N GLY A 69 1.83 7.52 17.47
CA GLY A 69 2.79 7.24 16.39
C GLY A 69 3.34 5.81 16.41
N GLN A 70 3.75 5.27 17.56
CA GLN A 70 4.29 3.90 17.63
C GLN A 70 3.20 2.86 17.35
N ASN A 71 2.01 3.10 17.91
CA ASN A 71 0.83 2.27 17.71
C ASN A 71 0.46 2.15 16.22
N VAL A 72 0.56 3.23 15.43
CA VAL A 72 0.28 3.17 13.98
C VAL A 72 1.24 2.21 13.25
N TYR A 73 2.54 2.24 13.56
CA TYR A 73 3.48 1.29 12.93
C TYR A 73 3.32 -0.12 13.48
N ASP A 74 2.99 -0.31 14.76
CA ASP A 74 2.68 -1.64 15.32
C ASP A 74 1.45 -2.26 14.64
N VAL A 75 0.40 -1.47 14.39
CA VAL A 75 -0.79 -1.97 13.68
C VAL A 75 -0.49 -2.20 12.20
N LEU A 76 0.31 -1.34 11.56
CA LEU A 76 0.79 -1.60 10.20
C LEU A 76 1.63 -2.87 10.12
N ALA A 77 2.50 -3.14 11.10
CA ALA A 77 3.26 -4.38 11.20
C ALA A 77 2.32 -5.59 11.23
N GLY A 78 1.30 -5.56 12.10
CA GLY A 78 0.28 -6.61 12.14
C GLY A 78 -0.50 -6.76 10.82
N GLN A 79 -0.80 -5.67 10.12
CA GLN A 79 -1.45 -5.74 8.80
C GLN A 79 -0.54 -6.34 7.74
N ILE A 80 0.75 -5.99 7.73
CA ILE A 80 1.75 -6.53 6.81
C ILE A 80 1.95 -8.03 7.09
N GLU A 81 2.06 -8.43 8.35
CA GLU A 81 2.22 -9.83 8.76
C GLU A 81 1.07 -10.72 8.27
N ASN A 82 -0.15 -10.16 8.23
CA ASN A 82 -1.35 -10.87 7.76
C ASN A 82 -1.50 -10.92 6.23
N LEU A 83 -0.57 -10.34 5.45
CA LEU A 83 -0.59 -10.45 4.00
C LEU A 83 -0.38 -11.90 3.56
N LYS A 84 -1.10 -12.30 2.52
CA LYS A 84 -1.04 -13.65 1.93
C LYS A 84 -0.90 -13.58 0.42
N VAL A 85 -0.17 -14.54 -0.15
CA VAL A 85 -0.24 -14.88 -1.57
C VAL A 85 -1.06 -16.16 -1.67
N GLU A 86 -2.18 -16.10 -2.39
CA GLU A 86 -3.18 -17.18 -2.37
C GLU A 86 -3.64 -17.46 -0.92
N GLU A 87 -3.38 -18.66 -0.40
CA GLU A 87 -3.70 -19.02 0.99
C GLU A 87 -2.47 -18.96 1.93
N ASP A 88 -1.26 -18.79 1.37
CA ASP A 88 0.00 -18.84 2.09
C ASP A 88 0.39 -17.45 2.63
N PRO A 89 0.74 -17.32 3.93
CA PRO A 89 1.30 -16.09 4.50
C PRO A 89 2.54 -15.60 3.77
N CYS A 90 2.69 -14.28 3.65
CA CYS A 90 3.87 -13.64 3.07
C CYS A 90 5.05 -13.58 4.06
N PHE A 91 4.76 -13.45 5.35
CA PHE A 91 5.74 -13.21 6.41
C PHE A 91 5.52 -14.18 7.57
N ASP A 92 6.61 -14.57 8.23
CA ASP A 92 6.58 -15.27 9.51
C ASP A 92 6.52 -14.30 10.68
N ARG A 93 7.09 -13.11 10.53
CA ARG A 93 7.13 -12.07 11.57
C ARG A 93 7.26 -10.68 10.95
N VAL A 94 6.52 -9.71 11.49
CA VAL A 94 6.74 -8.29 11.21
C VAL A 94 6.68 -7.49 12.50
N GLU A 95 7.73 -6.73 12.80
CA GLU A 95 7.81 -5.90 14.00
C GLU A 95 8.21 -4.46 13.62
N ALA A 96 7.58 -3.48 14.25
CA ALA A 96 8.00 -2.09 14.12
C ALA A 96 9.14 -1.79 15.12
N GLU A 97 10.27 -1.32 14.61
CA GLU A 97 11.40 -0.86 15.40
C GLU A 97 11.46 0.67 15.43
N PHE A 98 11.70 1.22 16.63
CA PHE A 98 11.88 2.65 16.85
C PHE A 98 13.29 2.92 17.35
N PRO A 99 14.27 3.10 16.45
CA PRO A 99 15.66 3.37 16.82
C PRO A 99 15.82 4.80 17.36
N GLY A 100 15.23 5.08 18.53
CA GLY A 100 15.22 6.39 19.20
C GLY A 100 16.58 6.90 19.68
N LYS A 101 17.69 6.26 19.27
CA LYS A 101 19.06 6.66 19.58
C LYS A 101 19.85 7.12 18.36
N ILE A 102 19.32 6.98 17.14
CA ILE A 102 20.00 7.41 15.91
C ILE A 102 19.33 8.70 15.41
N PRO A 103 20.02 9.84 15.46
CA PRO A 103 19.48 11.09 14.92
C PRO A 103 19.14 10.94 13.44
N GLY A 104 17.88 11.20 13.08
CA GLY A 104 17.39 11.09 11.70
C GLY A 104 16.91 9.70 11.27
N ALA A 105 17.00 8.68 12.14
CA ALA A 105 16.38 7.38 11.84
C ALA A 105 14.89 7.44 12.20
N GLY A 106 14.04 7.34 11.18
CA GLY A 106 12.61 7.12 11.35
C GLY A 106 12.29 5.69 11.81
N PRO A 107 11.01 5.39 12.05
CA PRO A 107 10.53 4.04 12.32
C PRO A 107 10.92 3.06 11.20
N GLN A 108 11.25 1.83 11.57
CA GLN A 108 11.63 0.76 10.64
C GLN A 108 10.76 -0.47 10.87
N PHE A 109 10.69 -1.37 9.89
CA PHE A 109 10.07 -2.68 10.05
C PHE A 109 11.13 -3.78 9.97
N ASP A 110 11.27 -4.56 11.03
CA ASP A 110 11.98 -5.84 10.99
C ASP A 110 11.02 -6.88 10.41
N VAL A 111 11.42 -7.53 9.32
CA VAL A 111 10.57 -8.43 8.55
C VAL A 111 11.25 -9.78 8.33
N GLU A 112 10.57 -10.85 8.74
CA GLU A 112 10.95 -12.21 8.41
C GLU A 112 10.04 -12.72 7.29
N ALA A 113 10.50 -12.57 6.04
CA ALA A 113 9.76 -12.99 4.86
C ALA A 113 9.83 -14.51 4.66
N ARG A 114 8.71 -15.12 4.25
CA ARG A 114 8.69 -16.53 3.81
C ARG A 114 9.36 -16.67 2.45
N GLU A 115 9.92 -17.85 2.20
CA GLU A 115 10.67 -18.17 0.99
C GLU A 115 9.89 -17.82 -0.30
N GLN A 116 8.60 -18.18 -0.37
CA GLN A 116 7.76 -17.89 -1.53
C GLN A 116 7.66 -16.39 -1.80
N PHE A 117 7.35 -15.58 -0.78
CA PHE A 117 7.26 -14.12 -0.91
C PHE A 117 8.62 -13.49 -1.26
N PHE A 118 9.70 -13.97 -0.65
CA PHE A 118 11.05 -13.53 -0.97
C PHE A 118 11.41 -13.80 -2.44
N LEU A 119 11.04 -14.96 -2.97
CA LEU A 119 11.26 -15.30 -4.39
C LEU A 119 10.45 -14.39 -5.33
N PHE A 120 9.21 -14.04 -4.98
CA PHE A 120 8.39 -13.11 -5.77
C PHE A 120 8.96 -11.70 -5.81
N THR A 121 9.55 -11.22 -4.71
CA THR A 121 10.14 -9.87 -4.63
C THR A 121 11.51 -9.75 -5.28
N LYS A 122 12.25 -10.87 -5.45
CA LYS A 122 13.54 -10.90 -6.16
C LYS A 122 13.43 -10.95 -7.67
N GLN A 123 12.23 -11.17 -8.23
CA GLN A 123 12.01 -11.02 -9.66
C GLN A 123 12.12 -9.53 -10.00
N LYS A 124 13.16 -9.16 -10.77
CA LYS A 124 13.53 -7.76 -11.05
C LYS A 124 12.45 -6.91 -11.74
N ASN A 125 11.35 -7.52 -12.17
CA ASN A 125 10.27 -6.89 -12.92
C ASN A 125 8.87 -7.26 -12.36
N THR A 126 8.75 -7.52 -11.06
CA THR A 126 7.43 -7.80 -10.47
C THR A 126 6.56 -6.54 -10.56
N VAL A 127 5.45 -6.65 -11.30
CA VAL A 127 4.50 -5.56 -11.50
C VAL A 127 3.17 -5.93 -10.88
N PHE A 128 2.61 -5.02 -10.08
CA PHE A 128 1.28 -5.18 -9.52
C PHE A 128 0.24 -4.86 -10.59
N ARG A 129 -0.46 -5.90 -11.05
CA ARG A 129 -1.55 -5.81 -12.02
C ARG A 129 -2.87 -6.08 -11.33
N TYR A 130 -3.77 -5.09 -11.34
CA TYR A 130 -5.15 -5.27 -10.92
C TYR A 130 -6.02 -5.61 -12.14
N VAL A 131 -6.78 -6.70 -12.08
CA VAL A 131 -7.65 -7.18 -13.17
C VAL A 131 -9.11 -7.04 -12.76
N PHE A 132 -9.95 -6.51 -13.64
CA PHE A 132 -11.37 -6.30 -13.38
C PHE A 132 -12.19 -6.40 -14.68
N ALA A 133 -13.49 -6.69 -14.55
CA ALA A 133 -14.44 -6.58 -15.66
C ALA A 133 -14.84 -5.13 -15.87
N ASN A 134 -14.75 -4.63 -17.10
CA ASN A 134 -15.23 -3.30 -17.47
C ASN A 134 -16.77 -3.27 -17.58
N GLU A 135 -17.34 -2.10 -17.92
CA GLU A 135 -18.80 -1.91 -18.04
C GLU A 135 -19.43 -2.79 -19.14
N ASP A 136 -18.64 -3.21 -20.12
CA ASP A 136 -19.05 -4.09 -21.22
C ASP A 136 -18.84 -5.59 -20.88
N GLY A 137 -18.39 -5.91 -19.66
CA GLY A 137 -18.08 -7.27 -19.22
C GLY A 137 -16.76 -7.83 -19.76
N GLU A 138 -15.95 -7.02 -20.45
CA GLU A 138 -14.63 -7.40 -20.95
C GLU A 138 -13.55 -7.23 -19.88
N GLU A 139 -12.53 -8.07 -19.95
CA GLU A 139 -11.37 -7.98 -19.05
C GLU A 139 -10.52 -6.74 -19.33
N ALA A 140 -10.29 -5.95 -18.29
CA ALA A 140 -9.41 -4.80 -18.27
C ALA A 140 -8.41 -4.92 -17.11
N SER A 141 -7.25 -4.27 -17.26
CA SER A 141 -6.23 -4.27 -16.22
C SER A 141 -5.58 -2.92 -16.00
N VAL A 142 -5.17 -2.68 -14.76
CA VAL A 142 -4.42 -1.49 -14.34
C VAL A 142 -3.08 -1.93 -13.79
N LEU A 143 -2.02 -1.33 -14.33
CA LEU A 143 -0.66 -1.45 -13.84
C LEU A 143 -0.40 -0.32 -12.84
N LEU A 144 -0.01 -0.67 -11.62
CA LEU A 144 0.35 0.28 -10.58
C LEU A 144 1.88 0.35 -10.45
N GLU A 145 2.42 1.55 -10.61
CA GLU A 145 3.86 1.84 -10.47
C GLU A 145 4.05 2.94 -9.42
N TYR A 146 4.85 2.69 -8.38
CA TYR A 146 5.26 3.72 -7.41
C TYR A 146 6.68 4.21 -7.78
N LEU A 147 6.82 5.52 -7.96
CA LEU A 147 8.10 6.15 -8.32
C LEU A 147 8.58 7.00 -7.13
N SER A 148 9.60 6.52 -6.43
CA SER A 148 10.36 7.32 -5.46
C SER A 148 11.49 8.04 -6.19
N TYR A 149 11.58 9.37 -6.03
CA TYR A 149 12.68 10.17 -6.56
C TYR A 149 13.72 10.47 -5.48
#